data_AF-A0A7S2LMR0-F1
#
_entry.id   AF-A0A7S2LMR0-F1
#
_cell.length_a   1.000
_cell.length_b   1.000
_cell.length_c   1.000
_cell.angle_alpha   90.00
_cell.angle_beta   90.00
_cell.angle_gamma   90.00
#
_symmetry.space_group_name_H-M   'P 1'
#
loop_
_entity.id
_entity.type
_entity.pdbx_description
1 polymer ?
#
loop_
_entity_poly.entity_id
_entity_poly.type
_entity_poly.pdbx_seq_one_letter_code
_entity_poly.pdbx_strand_id
1 'polypeptide(L)'
;MNINQLIGSFLLDSDGIMSFSVDMSFDVGGASIEIADVRLYGLDSFTKLDLLNVIGSYTLYNEISLGGISFEADIVVNIPGDQSSPTSATSRSTLDVKEQITIGGEMKNIDMTLALLMAIDLDKLGAIEMGSMLNSAILPQCLLSALYSGLNVTDLSLSIGALEHPTLTGISSSALAGSIENVTTTIFNEYGSSIEE
;
A
#
# COMPACT_ATOMS: atom_id res chain seq x y z
N MET A 1 7.36 -11.44 23.49
CA MET A 1 6.47 -10.64 22.63
C MET A 1 6.79 -11.04 21.20
N ASN A 2 5.82 -11.57 20.46
CA ASN A 2 5.99 -12.01 19.07
C ASN A 2 6.04 -10.77 18.15
N ILE A 3 6.79 -10.80 17.05
CA ILE A 3 6.87 -9.70 16.10
C ILE A 3 5.48 -9.28 15.58
N ASN A 4 4.59 -10.23 15.33
CA ASN A 4 3.22 -9.94 14.88
C ASN A 4 2.45 -9.12 15.92
N GLN A 5 2.69 -9.37 17.21
CA GLN A 5 2.11 -8.57 18.30
C GLN A 5 2.73 -7.17 18.37
N LEU A 6 4.01 -7.02 18.02
CA LEU A 6 4.70 -5.73 18.01
C LEU A 6 4.19 -4.86 16.86
N ILE A 7 4.13 -5.41 15.64
CA ILE A 7 3.54 -4.74 14.46
C ILE A 7 2.10 -4.34 14.76
N GLY A 8 1.29 -5.28 15.28
CA GLY A 8 -0.09 -5.02 15.66
C GLY A 8 -0.24 -3.87 16.68
N SER A 9 0.69 -3.75 17.63
CA SER A 9 0.63 -2.70 18.64
C SER A 9 1.12 -1.31 18.18
N PHE A 10 1.99 -1.25 17.17
CA PHE A 10 2.63 -0.01 16.73
C PHE A 10 2.05 0.57 15.45
N LEU A 11 1.56 -0.28 14.55
CA LEU A 11 1.23 0.09 13.18
C LEU A 11 -0.23 -0.17 12.80
N LEU A 12 -0.88 -1.13 13.46
CA LEU A 12 -2.24 -1.55 13.11
C LEU A 12 -3.24 -1.02 14.15
N ASP A 13 -4.48 -0.85 13.72
CA ASP A 13 -5.58 -0.59 14.64
C ASP A 13 -6.02 -1.87 15.38
N SER A 14 -7.09 -1.77 16.17
CA SER A 14 -7.63 -2.90 16.93
C SER A 14 -8.12 -4.06 16.08
N ASP A 15 -8.40 -3.82 14.80
CA ASP A 15 -8.88 -4.82 13.85
C ASP A 15 -7.74 -5.38 12.99
N GLY A 16 -6.49 -4.98 13.26
CA GLY A 16 -5.33 -5.44 12.50
C GLY A 16 -5.18 -4.74 11.14
N ILE A 17 -5.78 -3.56 10.98
CA ILE A 17 -5.81 -2.83 9.72
C ILE A 17 -4.83 -1.65 9.81
N MET A 18 -4.08 -1.46 8.73
CA MET A 18 -3.33 -0.24 8.49
C MET A 18 -4.09 0.62 7.49
N SER A 19 -4.58 1.77 7.94
CA SER A 19 -5.38 2.67 7.12
C SER A 19 -4.60 3.96 6.80
N PHE A 20 -4.70 4.39 5.54
CA PHE A 20 -4.13 5.65 5.06
C PHE A 20 -5.21 6.44 4.33
N SER A 21 -5.49 7.65 4.78
CA SER A 21 -6.24 8.59 3.96
C SER A 21 -5.31 9.20 2.93
N VAL A 22 -5.74 9.13 1.68
CA VAL A 22 -5.01 9.60 0.52
C VAL A 22 -5.77 10.81 -0.01
N ASP A 23 -5.10 11.93 -0.22
CA ASP A 23 -5.71 13.11 -0.84
C ASP A 23 -5.23 13.18 -2.30
N MET A 24 -5.75 12.25 -3.12
CA MET A 24 -5.44 12.18 -4.54
C MET A 24 -6.71 12.28 -5.37
N SER A 25 -6.79 13.31 -6.20
CA SER A 25 -7.88 13.50 -7.16
C SER A 25 -7.35 13.74 -8.58
N PHE A 26 -8.08 13.25 -9.57
CA PHE A 26 -7.74 13.36 -10.98
C PHE A 26 -9.00 13.52 -11.83
N ASP A 27 -8.93 14.41 -12.81
CA ASP A 27 -10.01 14.61 -13.78
C ASP A 27 -9.67 13.91 -15.10
N VAL A 28 -10.52 12.97 -15.53
CA VAL A 28 -10.33 12.17 -16.75
C VAL A 28 -11.65 12.08 -17.51
N GLY A 29 -11.64 12.48 -18.78
CA GLY A 29 -12.79 12.32 -19.66
C GLY A 29 -14.07 13.04 -19.21
N GLY A 30 -13.93 14.11 -18.42
CA GLY A 30 -15.07 14.85 -17.84
C GLY A 30 -15.61 14.26 -16.54
N ALA A 31 -15.01 13.18 -16.03
CA ALA A 31 -15.24 12.65 -14.70
C ALA A 31 -14.13 13.09 -13.74
N SER A 32 -14.48 13.33 -12.49
CA SER A 32 -13.54 13.53 -11.38
C SER A 32 -13.45 12.25 -10.57
N ILE A 33 -12.24 11.79 -10.28
CA ILE A 33 -11.97 10.56 -9.56
C ILE A 33 -11.09 10.89 -8.36
N GLU A 34 -11.51 10.47 -7.18
CA GLU A 34 -10.84 10.70 -5.90
C GLU A 34 -10.53 9.34 -5.27
N ILE A 35 -9.29 9.13 -4.83
CA ILE A 35 -8.93 7.97 -4.00
C ILE A 35 -8.93 8.48 -2.57
N ALA A 36 -9.90 8.06 -1.76
CA ALA A 36 -10.13 8.61 -0.42
C ALA A 36 -9.31 7.89 0.64
N ASP A 37 -9.42 6.57 0.71
CA ASP A 37 -8.81 5.76 1.76
C ASP A 37 -8.23 4.47 1.18
N VAL A 38 -7.07 4.08 1.69
CA VAL A 38 -6.42 2.80 1.40
C VAL A 38 -6.23 2.04 2.70
N ARG A 39 -6.68 0.79 2.73
CA ARG A 39 -6.57 -0.12 3.87
C ARG A 39 -5.70 -1.31 3.50
N LEU A 40 -4.77 -1.68 4.37
CA LEU A 40 -3.95 -2.88 4.26
C LEU A 40 -4.24 -3.83 5.41
N TYR A 41 -4.30 -5.11 5.08
CA TYR A 41 -4.62 -6.21 5.99
C TYR A 41 -3.50 -7.26 5.94
N GLY A 42 -3.34 -8.03 7.02
CA GLY A 42 -2.41 -9.16 7.05
C GLY A 42 -0.93 -8.78 7.23
N LEU A 43 -0.63 -7.51 7.58
CA LEU A 43 0.73 -7.08 7.91
C LEU A 43 1.26 -7.75 9.20
N ASP A 44 0.41 -8.40 9.98
CA ASP A 44 0.77 -9.24 11.13
C ASP A 44 0.87 -10.73 10.78
N SER A 45 0.92 -11.08 9.49
CA SER A 45 0.98 -12.47 9.02
C SER A 45 2.40 -12.99 8.77
N PHE A 46 3.43 -12.38 9.37
CA PHE A 46 4.81 -12.83 9.16
C PHE A 46 4.98 -14.30 9.56
N THR A 47 5.49 -15.09 8.61
CA THR A 47 5.88 -16.49 8.80
C THR A 47 7.39 -16.64 8.93
N LYS A 48 8.15 -15.71 8.35
CA LYS A 48 9.60 -15.60 8.49
C LYS A 48 10.00 -14.13 8.58
N LEU A 49 10.90 -13.83 9.50
CA LEU A 49 11.50 -12.51 9.60
C LEU A 49 12.94 -12.66 10.07
N ASP A 50 13.88 -12.56 9.14
CA ASP A 50 15.31 -12.68 9.36
C ASP A 50 16.02 -11.42 8.84
N LEU A 51 16.22 -10.45 9.73
CA LEU A 51 16.66 -9.10 9.38
C LEU A 51 18.11 -8.85 9.79
N LEU A 52 18.74 -7.90 9.11
CA LEU A 52 20.05 -7.33 9.47
C LEU A 52 21.18 -8.38 9.48
N ASN A 53 21.09 -9.40 8.63
CA ASN A 53 22.17 -10.38 8.47
C ASN A 53 23.35 -9.76 7.74
N VAL A 54 24.51 -9.69 8.38
CA VAL A 54 25.72 -9.10 7.78
C VAL A 54 26.29 -10.08 6.75
N ILE A 55 26.20 -9.74 5.46
CA ILE A 55 26.71 -10.56 4.33
C ILE A 55 27.95 -9.95 3.65
N GLY A 56 28.39 -8.77 4.11
CA GLY A 56 29.57 -8.06 3.62
C GLY A 56 29.94 -6.91 4.56
N SER A 57 31.04 -6.20 4.28
CA SER A 57 31.58 -5.16 5.17
C SER A 57 30.58 -4.04 5.52
N TYR A 58 29.59 -3.80 4.65
CA TYR A 58 28.52 -2.81 4.85
C TYR A 58 27.18 -3.28 4.31
N THR A 59 27.01 -4.58 4.08
CA THR A 59 25.82 -5.13 3.42
C THR A 59 25.01 -5.95 4.41
N LEU A 60 23.75 -5.57 4.58
CA LEU A 60 22.76 -6.24 5.41
C LEU A 60 21.74 -6.92 4.53
N TYR A 61 21.59 -8.21 4.71
CA TYR A 61 20.59 -9.03 4.06
C TYR A 61 19.38 -9.19 4.98
N ASN A 62 18.20 -9.09 4.39
CA ASN A 62 16.92 -9.22 5.06
C ASN A 62 16.08 -10.20 4.27
N GLU A 63 15.45 -11.12 4.96
CA GLU A 63 14.51 -12.07 4.40
C GLU A 63 13.20 -12.01 5.19
N ILE A 64 12.11 -11.79 4.47
CA ILE A 64 10.81 -11.49 5.02
C ILE A 64 9.79 -12.36 4.28
N SER A 65 9.02 -13.16 5.00
CA SER A 65 7.92 -13.95 4.44
C SER A 65 6.63 -13.64 5.18
N LEU A 66 5.55 -13.41 4.42
CA LEU A 66 4.20 -13.18 4.92
C LEU A 66 3.23 -14.23 4.37
N GLY A 67 2.25 -14.61 5.18
CA GLY A 67 1.17 -15.50 4.74
C GLY A 67 0.31 -14.86 3.65
N GLY A 68 0.02 -13.56 3.79
CA GLY A 68 -0.67 -12.78 2.77
C GLY A 68 -0.91 -11.34 3.17
N ILE A 69 -1.09 -10.49 2.16
CA ILE A 69 -1.48 -9.09 2.31
C ILE A 69 -2.71 -8.87 1.44
N SER A 70 -3.74 -8.28 2.02
CA SER A 70 -4.88 -7.76 1.26
C SER A 70 -4.87 -6.25 1.31
N PHE A 71 -5.35 -5.62 0.25
CA PHE A 71 -5.55 -4.19 0.19
C PHE A 71 -6.99 -3.87 -0.22
N GLU A 72 -7.50 -2.75 0.27
CA GLU A 72 -8.72 -2.13 -0.23
C GLU A 72 -8.44 -0.66 -0.50
N ALA A 73 -8.96 -0.14 -1.60
CA ALA A 73 -8.93 1.29 -1.92
C ALA A 73 -10.35 1.77 -2.19
N ASP A 74 -10.77 2.81 -1.49
CA ASP A 74 -12.03 3.49 -1.72
C ASP A 74 -11.84 4.62 -2.72
N ILE A 75 -12.60 4.55 -3.81
CA ILE A 75 -12.55 5.46 -4.94
C ILE A 75 -13.92 6.10 -5.10
N VAL A 76 -13.95 7.42 -5.18
CA VAL A 76 -15.15 8.19 -5.47
C VAL A 76 -15.07 8.67 -6.91
N VAL A 77 -16.02 8.27 -7.74
CA VAL A 77 -16.14 8.74 -9.13
C VAL A 77 -17.32 9.68 -9.22
N ASN A 78 -17.09 10.90 -9.73
CA ASN A 78 -18.11 11.91 -9.94
C ASN A 78 -18.14 12.36 -11.41
N ILE A 79 -19.25 12.12 -12.08
CA ILE A 79 -19.49 12.52 -13.46
C ILE A 79 -20.58 13.61 -13.44
N PRO A 80 -20.21 14.90 -13.58
CA PRO A 80 -21.18 15.97 -13.66
C PRO A 80 -22.09 15.81 -14.88
N GLY A 81 -23.38 15.98 -14.68
CA GLY A 81 -24.40 16.04 -15.72
C GLY A 81 -24.26 17.32 -16.53
N ASP A 82 -24.57 17.25 -17.83
CA ASP A 82 -24.59 18.41 -18.70
C ASP A 82 -25.75 19.35 -18.31
N GLN A 83 -25.42 20.51 -17.75
CA GLN A 83 -26.35 21.56 -17.34
C GLN A 83 -26.55 22.64 -18.44
N SER A 84 -26.00 22.45 -19.65
CA SER A 84 -25.90 23.53 -20.64
C SER A 84 -27.10 23.70 -21.58
N SER A 85 -28.23 23.01 -21.38
CA SER A 85 -29.42 23.15 -22.25
C SER A 85 -30.71 23.51 -21.49
N PRO A 86 -31.13 24.79 -21.47
CA PRO A 86 -32.42 25.19 -20.96
C PRO A 86 -33.49 25.07 -22.05
N THR A 87 -33.78 23.87 -22.55
CA THR A 87 -34.93 23.69 -23.46
C THR A 87 -35.59 22.32 -23.32
N SER A 88 -36.84 22.37 -22.88
CA SER A 88 -37.92 21.37 -23.06
C SER A 88 -38.03 20.27 -21.99
N ALA A 89 -39.11 20.38 -21.22
CA ALA A 89 -39.54 19.55 -20.10
C ALA A 89 -40.03 18.13 -20.48
N THR A 90 -39.37 17.45 -21.42
CA THR A 90 -39.65 16.04 -21.73
C THR A 90 -38.37 15.31 -22.13
N SER A 91 -37.81 14.55 -21.19
CA SER A 91 -36.79 13.49 -21.37
C SER A 91 -35.38 13.92 -21.79
N ARG A 92 -34.51 14.12 -20.78
CA ARG A 92 -33.20 13.46 -20.63
C ARG A 92 -32.61 13.91 -19.29
N SER A 93 -32.70 13.04 -18.28
CA SER A 93 -31.99 13.21 -17.01
C SER A 93 -30.48 13.15 -17.30
N THR A 94 -29.83 14.29 -17.44
CA THR A 94 -28.38 14.41 -17.22
C THR A 94 -28.17 14.50 -15.71
N LEU A 95 -28.38 13.37 -15.03
CA LEU A 95 -28.15 13.26 -13.59
C LEU A 95 -26.64 13.23 -13.34
N ASP A 96 -26.18 14.01 -12.37
CA ASP A 96 -24.85 13.85 -11.80
C ASP A 96 -24.72 12.40 -11.29
N VAL A 97 -23.70 11.68 -11.75
CA VAL A 97 -23.43 10.31 -11.32
C VAL A 97 -22.30 10.36 -10.31
N LYS A 98 -22.60 10.03 -9.06
CA LYS A 98 -21.60 9.87 -8.00
C LYS A 98 -21.61 8.43 -7.51
N GLU A 99 -20.47 7.76 -7.61
CA GLU A 99 -20.27 6.39 -7.16
C GLU A 99 -19.15 6.31 -6.14
N GLN A 100 -19.33 5.45 -5.14
CA GLN A 100 -18.29 5.08 -4.18
C GLN A 100 -17.96 3.62 -4.44
N ILE A 101 -16.74 3.37 -4.85
CA ILE A 101 -16.28 2.09 -5.36
C ILE A 101 -15.16 1.62 -4.46
N THR A 102 -15.27 0.42 -3.93
CA THR A 102 -14.16 -0.21 -3.20
C THR A 102 -13.53 -1.24 -4.11
N ILE A 103 -12.22 -1.05 -4.38
CA ILE A 103 -11.39 -2.01 -5.09
C ILE A 103 -10.59 -2.79 -4.05
N GLY A 104 -10.81 -4.10 -3.96
CA GLY A 104 -10.07 -4.99 -3.08
C GLY A 104 -9.15 -5.91 -3.87
N GLY A 105 -8.00 -6.29 -3.31
CA GLY A 105 -7.12 -7.32 -3.88
C GLY A 105 -6.37 -8.08 -2.79
N GLU A 106 -5.93 -9.30 -3.11
CA GLU A 106 -5.25 -10.18 -2.15
C GLU A 106 -4.04 -10.85 -2.79
N MET A 107 -2.95 -10.86 -2.05
CA MET A 107 -1.70 -11.54 -2.37
C MET A 107 -1.38 -12.55 -1.29
N LYS A 108 -1.00 -13.77 -1.68
CA LYS A 108 -0.68 -14.87 -0.76
C LYS A 108 0.73 -15.38 -0.98
N ASN A 109 1.33 -15.91 0.10
CA ASN A 109 2.67 -16.48 0.11
C ASN A 109 3.70 -15.49 -0.45
N ILE A 110 3.88 -14.39 0.27
CA ILE A 110 4.76 -13.30 -0.14
C ILE A 110 6.14 -13.56 0.46
N ASP A 111 7.16 -13.65 -0.38
CA ASP A 111 8.55 -13.79 0.01
C ASP A 111 9.34 -12.60 -0.54
N MET A 112 10.03 -11.88 0.35
CA MET A 112 10.83 -10.71 0.02
C MET A 112 12.24 -10.89 0.56
N THR A 113 13.22 -10.62 -0.29
CA THR A 113 14.63 -10.52 0.10
C THR A 113 15.17 -9.16 -0.28
N LEU A 114 15.92 -8.56 0.64
CA LEU A 114 16.41 -7.20 0.52
C LEU A 114 17.85 -7.12 1.01
N ALA A 115 18.77 -6.81 0.11
CA ALA A 115 20.15 -6.49 0.43
C ALA A 115 20.33 -4.96 0.48
N LEU A 116 20.69 -4.45 1.64
CA LEU A 116 20.92 -3.05 1.93
C LEU A 116 22.41 -2.79 2.15
N LEU A 117 22.98 -1.84 1.42
CA LEU A 117 24.22 -1.20 1.81
C LEU A 117 23.92 -0.14 2.86
N MET A 118 24.47 -0.33 4.05
CA MET A 118 24.30 0.55 5.20
C MET A 118 25.68 0.92 5.77
N ALA A 119 25.97 2.21 5.76
CA ALA A 119 27.11 2.78 6.48
C ALA A 119 26.60 3.42 7.77
N ILE A 120 27.30 3.18 8.88
CA ILE A 120 27.00 3.80 10.18
C ILE A 120 28.03 4.91 10.42
N ASP A 121 27.54 6.09 10.75
CA ASP A 121 28.36 7.21 11.20
C ASP A 121 28.62 7.04 12.71
N LEU A 122 29.83 6.58 13.05
CA LEU A 122 30.22 6.32 14.43
C LEU A 122 30.28 7.58 15.29
N ASP A 123 30.54 8.74 14.68
CA ASP A 123 30.55 10.02 15.40
C ASP A 123 29.12 10.43 15.78
N LYS A 124 28.15 10.22 14.88
CA LYS A 124 26.72 10.41 15.20
C LYS A 124 26.22 9.39 16.21
N LEU A 125 26.64 8.14 16.10
CA LEU A 125 26.27 7.09 17.07
C LEU A 125 26.79 7.42 18.47
N GLY A 126 28.03 7.91 18.58
CA GLY A 126 28.64 8.35 19.84
C GLY A 126 28.01 9.61 20.43
N ALA A 127 27.32 10.41 19.62
CA ALA A 127 26.60 11.61 20.05
C ALA A 127 25.16 11.34 20.52
N ILE A 128 24.66 10.10 20.42
CA ILE A 128 23.32 9.74 20.91
C ILE A 128 23.33 9.80 22.45
N GLU A 129 22.46 10.62 23.01
CA GLU A 129 22.30 10.72 24.46
C GLU A 129 21.83 9.38 25.04
N MET A 130 22.50 8.91 26.09
CA MET A 130 22.19 7.64 26.75
C MET A 130 20.75 7.58 27.27
N GLY A 131 20.14 8.73 27.58
CA GLY A 131 18.73 8.84 27.95
C GLY A 131 17.76 8.45 26.82
N SER A 132 18.10 8.77 25.57
CA SER A 132 17.31 8.39 24.39
C SER A 132 17.45 6.90 24.06
N MET A 133 18.59 6.28 24.42
CA MET A 133 18.79 4.83 24.28
C MET A 133 17.98 4.01 25.30
N LEU A 134 17.57 4.60 26.42
CA LEU A 134 16.77 3.93 27.46
C LEU A 134 15.26 4.07 27.23
N ASN A 135 14.85 4.88 26.25
CA ASN A 135 13.45 5.03 25.86
C ASN A 135 13.13 4.10 24.68
N SER A 136 12.51 2.96 24.96
CA SER A 136 12.13 1.97 23.95
C SER A 136 11.21 2.51 22.85
N ALA A 137 10.47 3.59 23.11
CA ALA A 137 9.62 4.22 22.11
C ALA A 137 10.40 5.03 21.06
N ILE A 138 11.63 5.47 21.38
CA ILE A 138 12.42 6.39 20.53
C ILE A 138 13.69 5.69 20.00
N LEU A 139 14.09 4.57 20.61
CA LEU A 139 15.27 3.77 20.25
C LEU A 139 15.43 3.53 18.73
N PRO A 140 14.40 3.12 17.97
CA PRO A 140 14.56 2.84 16.53
C PRO A 140 14.91 4.12 15.75
N GLN A 141 14.25 5.24 16.05
CA GLN A 141 14.50 6.52 15.38
C GLN A 141 15.89 7.08 15.70
N CYS A 142 16.38 6.88 16.93
CA CYS A 142 17.74 7.24 17.32
C CYS A 142 18.80 6.39 16.63
N LEU A 143 18.58 5.08 16.48
CA LEU A 143 19.51 4.22 15.74
C LEU A 143 19.54 4.57 14.25
N LEU A 144 18.37 4.87 13.66
CA LEU A 144 18.28 5.29 12.26
C LEU A 144 18.98 6.64 12.00
N SER A 145 19.06 7.54 12.99
CA SER A 145 19.73 8.84 12.81
C SER A 145 21.25 8.75 12.74
N ALA A 146 21.84 7.66 13.25
CA ALA A 146 23.26 7.33 13.12
C ALA A 146 23.61 6.66 11.78
N LEU A 147 22.62 6.30 10.96
CA LEU A 147 22.88 5.80 9.62
C LEU A 147 23.34 6.94 8.71
N TYR A 148 24.30 6.65 7.84
CA TYR A 148 24.68 7.56 6.77
C TYR A 148 23.46 7.80 5.86
N SER A 149 23.38 9.00 5.28
CA SER A 149 22.19 9.55 4.61
C SER A 149 21.84 8.91 3.25
N GLY A 150 21.86 7.58 3.17
CA GLY A 150 21.49 6.82 1.98
C GLY A 150 21.49 5.32 2.28
N LEU A 151 20.30 4.77 2.52
CA LEU A 151 20.09 3.33 2.43
C LEU A 151 20.11 2.97 0.95
N ASN A 152 21.16 2.30 0.50
CA ASN A 152 21.26 1.86 -0.89
C ASN A 152 20.76 0.42 -0.99
N VAL A 153 19.65 0.22 -1.68
CA VAL A 153 19.16 -1.11 -2.03
C VAL A 153 20.05 -1.66 -3.15
N THR A 154 20.85 -2.67 -2.83
CA THR A 154 21.69 -3.34 -3.83
C THR A 154 20.97 -4.47 -4.53
N ASP A 155 20.03 -5.10 -3.82
CA ASP A 155 19.23 -6.19 -4.35
C ASP A 155 17.87 -6.19 -3.66
N LEU A 156 16.83 -6.41 -4.45
CA LEU A 156 15.46 -6.58 -4.00
C LEU A 156 14.85 -7.68 -4.87
N SER A 157 14.45 -8.78 -4.24
CA SER A 157 13.64 -9.81 -4.89
C SER A 157 12.33 -9.93 -4.12
N LEU A 158 11.23 -9.90 -4.86
CA LEU A 158 9.88 -10.11 -4.34
C LEU A 158 9.28 -11.26 -5.14
N SER A 159 8.72 -12.24 -4.45
CA SER A 159 8.03 -13.39 -5.02
C SER A 159 6.65 -13.47 -4.38
N ILE A 160 5.62 -13.63 -5.21
CA ILE A 160 4.23 -13.74 -4.75
C ILE A 160 3.68 -15.06 -5.26
N GLY A 161 3.36 -15.97 -4.34
CA GLY A 161 2.93 -17.32 -4.73
C GLY A 161 1.53 -17.38 -5.34
N ALA A 162 0.64 -16.45 -5.00
CA ALA A 162 -0.64 -16.29 -5.69
C ALA A 162 -1.15 -14.86 -5.56
N LEU A 163 -1.62 -14.31 -6.69
CA LEU A 163 -2.32 -13.04 -6.74
C LEU A 163 -3.79 -13.29 -7.10
N GLU A 164 -4.72 -12.93 -6.23
CA GLU A 164 -6.14 -13.07 -6.51
C GLU A 164 -6.66 -11.90 -7.37
N HIS A 165 -7.65 -12.20 -8.22
CA HIS A 165 -8.30 -11.16 -9.01
C HIS A 165 -8.92 -10.10 -8.12
N PRO A 166 -8.76 -8.81 -8.46
CA PRO A 166 -9.33 -7.74 -7.69
C PRO A 166 -10.85 -7.82 -7.69
N THR A 167 -11.44 -7.49 -6.54
CA THR A 167 -12.88 -7.41 -6.34
C THR A 167 -13.32 -5.95 -6.44
N LEU A 168 -14.50 -5.74 -7.02
CA LEU A 168 -15.10 -4.42 -7.19
C LEU A 168 -16.47 -4.43 -6.52
N THR A 169 -16.71 -3.48 -5.61
CA THR A 169 -18.02 -3.31 -4.96
C THR A 169 -18.42 -1.84 -4.95
N GLY A 170 -19.70 -1.54 -4.72
CA GLY A 170 -20.21 -0.17 -4.62
C GLY A 170 -20.60 0.50 -5.96
N ILE A 171 -20.50 -0.22 -7.08
CA ILE A 171 -20.94 0.28 -8.39
C ILE A 171 -22.46 0.13 -8.53
N SER A 172 -23.16 1.23 -8.74
CA SER A 172 -24.63 1.28 -8.86
C SER A 172 -25.11 1.47 -10.30
N SER A 173 -24.27 2.08 -11.13
CA SER A 173 -24.51 2.40 -12.52
C SER A 173 -24.08 1.22 -13.39
N SER A 174 -25.05 0.60 -14.06
CA SER A 174 -24.78 -0.47 -15.03
C SER A 174 -23.92 -0.01 -16.22
N ALA A 175 -23.90 1.29 -16.52
CA ALA A 175 -23.06 1.87 -17.56
C ALA A 175 -21.57 1.95 -17.15
N LEU A 176 -21.29 2.16 -15.86
CA LEU A 176 -19.93 2.26 -15.34
C LEU A 176 -19.36 0.89 -14.95
N ALA A 177 -20.19 -0.01 -14.44
CA ALA A 177 -19.79 -1.36 -14.02
C ALA A 177 -18.95 -2.08 -15.09
N GLY A 178 -19.47 -2.22 -16.32
CA GLY A 178 -18.74 -2.93 -17.37
C GLY A 178 -17.45 -2.24 -17.82
N SER A 179 -17.35 -0.91 -17.68
CA SER A 179 -16.13 -0.17 -18.04
C SER A 179 -15.06 -0.34 -16.98
N ILE A 180 -15.43 -0.23 -15.70
CA ILE A 180 -14.51 -0.32 -14.56
C ILE A 180 -14.03 -1.76 -14.38
N GLU A 181 -14.92 -2.75 -14.51
CA GLU A 181 -14.56 -4.16 -14.54
C GLU A 181 -13.55 -4.44 -15.66
N ASN A 182 -13.82 -3.99 -16.90
CA ASN A 182 -12.90 -4.20 -18.02
C ASN A 182 -11.52 -3.55 -17.80
N VAL A 183 -11.46 -2.31 -17.32
CA VAL A 183 -10.19 -1.64 -17.04
C VAL A 183 -9.41 -2.39 -15.97
N THR A 184 -10.09 -2.78 -14.90
CA THR A 184 -9.49 -3.51 -13.77
C THR A 184 -8.96 -4.87 -14.21
N THR A 185 -9.76 -5.64 -14.96
CA THR A 185 -9.33 -6.93 -15.54
C THR A 185 -8.19 -6.75 -16.55
N THR A 186 -8.19 -5.68 -17.35
CA THR A 186 -7.11 -5.43 -18.32
C THR A 186 -5.80 -5.13 -17.60
N ILE A 187 -5.82 -4.24 -16.61
CA ILE A 187 -4.62 -3.94 -15.80
C ILE A 187 -4.12 -5.22 -15.13
N PHE A 188 -5.01 -6.02 -14.55
CA PHE A 188 -4.63 -7.28 -13.92
C PHE A 188 -4.06 -8.30 -14.91
N ASN A 189 -4.63 -8.44 -16.10
CA ASN A 189 -4.13 -9.40 -17.09
C ASN A 189 -2.80 -8.99 -17.71
N GLU A 190 -2.57 -7.68 -17.90
CA GLU A 190 -1.33 -7.16 -18.48
C GLU A 190 -0.18 -7.17 -17.46
N TYR A 191 -0.46 -6.83 -16.19
CA TYR A 191 0.58 -6.64 -15.18
C TYR A 191 0.61 -7.72 -14.10
N GLY A 192 -0.50 -8.42 -13.85
CA GLY A 192 -0.60 -9.41 -12.76
C GLY A 192 0.36 -10.59 -12.93
N SER A 193 0.54 -11.09 -14.15
CA SER A 193 1.50 -12.17 -14.41
C SER A 193 2.96 -11.75 -14.24
N SER A 194 3.26 -10.44 -14.34
CA SER A 194 4.61 -9.92 -14.10
C SER A 194 4.93 -9.79 -12.60
N ILE A 195 3.93 -9.96 -11.73
CA ILE A 195 4.04 -9.84 -10.27
C ILE A 195 4.19 -11.23 -9.61
N GLU A 196 3.79 -12.31 -10.31
CA GLU A 196 3.93 -13.69 -9.84
C GLU A 196 5.30 -14.35 -10.19
N GLU A 197 6.18 -13.67 -10.94
CA GLU A 197 7.57 -14.10 -11.24
C GLU A 197 8.57 -13.64 -10.18
#